data_AF-A0A2T6L751-F1
#
_entry.id   AF-A0A2T6L751-F1
#
_cell.length_a   1.000
_cell.length_b   1.000
_cell.length_c   1.000
_cell.angle_alpha   90.00
_cell.angle_beta   90.00
_cell.angle_gamma   90.00
#
_symmetry.space_group_name_H-M   'P 1'
#
loop_
_entity.id
_entity.type
_entity.pdbx_description
1 polymer ?
#
loop_
_entity_poly.entity_id
_entity_poly.type
_entity_poly.pdbx_seq_one_letter_code
_entity_poly.pdbx_strand_id
1 'polypeptide(L)'
;MVSAAATDRIPAAPVPGVPLVRRTAEVWVAGTGMVLSTLFLGSFALVMNRLDEDGFSTTLYPEMQRIGLDLTAGAAAGDPYEAARTLAAWFGLTLMAVLLLGITGIFVARRRPGRSTAGAFFAVTGLVCLVGSQLVLYPVAFLFFVSAGMFALRRPDLPPDVGSTR
;
A
#
# COMPACT_ATOMS: atom_id res chain seq x y z
N MET A 1 50.17 -52.10 -6.23
CA MET A 1 50.07 -50.76 -5.63
C MET A 1 48.92 -50.02 -6.31
N VAL A 2 48.17 -49.27 -5.52
CA VAL A 2 46.77 -48.89 -5.74
C VAL A 2 46.58 -47.85 -6.87
N SER A 3 45.51 -48.08 -7.62
CA SER A 3 44.84 -47.26 -8.63
C SER A 3 44.79 -45.76 -8.30
N ALA A 4 45.35 -44.92 -9.17
CA ALA A 4 45.11 -43.48 -9.17
C ALA A 4 43.86 -43.19 -10.01
N ALA A 5 42.71 -43.14 -9.35
CA ALA A 5 41.46 -42.71 -9.96
C ALA A 5 41.60 -41.24 -10.40
N ALA A 6 41.67 -41.02 -11.71
CA ALA A 6 41.49 -39.72 -12.32
C ALA A 6 40.04 -39.27 -12.02
N THR A 7 39.87 -38.47 -10.97
CA THR A 7 38.61 -37.82 -10.64
C THR A 7 38.34 -36.74 -11.69
N ASP A 8 37.60 -37.13 -12.72
CA ASP A 8 36.97 -36.26 -13.69
C ASP A 8 36.13 -35.21 -12.96
N ARG A 9 36.67 -33.99 -12.83
CA ARG A 9 35.94 -32.86 -12.27
C ARG A 9 34.96 -32.38 -13.33
N ILE A 10 33.73 -32.85 -13.24
CA ILE A 10 32.60 -32.28 -13.97
C ILE A 10 32.60 -30.77 -13.67
N PRO A 11 32.70 -29.89 -14.70
CA PRO A 11 32.59 -28.45 -14.48
C PRO A 11 31.20 -28.16 -13.92
N ALA A 12 31.15 -27.70 -12.67
CA ALA A 12 29.91 -27.28 -12.03
C ALA A 12 29.24 -26.22 -12.93
N ALA A 13 28.07 -26.55 -13.47
CA ALA A 13 27.30 -25.62 -14.28
C ALA A 13 27.07 -24.32 -13.48
N PRO A 14 27.18 -23.14 -14.11
CA PRO A 14 26.85 -21.88 -13.43
C PRO A 14 25.41 -21.97 -12.94
N VAL A 15 25.21 -21.96 -11.62
CA VAL A 15 23.87 -21.87 -11.04
C VAL A 15 23.24 -20.58 -11.59
N PRO A 16 22.11 -20.64 -12.31
CA PRO A 16 21.47 -19.45 -12.83
C PRO A 16 21.13 -18.55 -11.65
N GLY A 17 21.78 -17.39 -11.60
CA GLY A 17 21.56 -16.40 -10.54
C GLY A 17 20.08 -16.07 -10.48
N VAL A 18 19.47 -16.29 -9.31
CA VAL A 18 18.08 -15.91 -9.05
C VAL A 18 17.91 -14.46 -9.48
N PRO A 19 16.96 -14.14 -10.38
CA PRO A 19 16.81 -12.78 -10.86
C PRO A 19 16.57 -11.86 -9.67
N LEU A 20 17.49 -10.91 -9.47
CA LEU A 20 17.32 -9.82 -8.52
C LEU A 20 16.16 -8.97 -9.03
N VAL A 21 14.92 -9.37 -8.73
CA VAL A 21 13.75 -8.54 -8.99
C VAL A 21 13.96 -7.25 -8.21
N ARG A 22 14.40 -6.23 -8.95
CA ARG A 22 14.73 -4.91 -8.44
C ARG A 22 13.54 -4.40 -7.63
N ARG A 23 13.81 -3.89 -6.43
CA ARG A 23 12.87 -3.21 -5.51
C ARG A 23 12.02 -2.09 -6.14
N THR A 24 12.29 -1.73 -7.39
CA THR A 24 11.47 -0.80 -8.17
C THR A 24 10.03 -1.28 -8.25
N ALA A 25 9.75 -2.58 -8.47
CA ALA A 25 8.37 -3.04 -8.60
C ALA A 25 7.54 -2.78 -7.32
N GLU A 26 8.11 -3.08 -6.15
CA GLU A 26 7.47 -2.85 -4.83
C GLU A 26 7.19 -1.36 -4.59
N VAL A 27 8.15 -0.49 -4.92
CA VAL A 27 8.02 0.96 -4.79
C VAL A 27 7.03 1.53 -5.81
N TRP A 28 6.97 0.97 -7.03
CA TRP A 28 6.00 1.36 -8.05
C TRP A 28 4.58 0.99 -7.63
N VAL A 29 4.35 -0.21 -7.08
CA VAL A 29 3.01 -0.62 -6.60
C VAL A 29 2.56 0.26 -5.44
N ALA A 30 3.43 0.50 -4.44
CA ALA A 30 3.13 1.40 -3.34
C ALA A 30 2.87 2.84 -3.81
N GLY A 31 3.68 3.33 -4.75
CA GLY A 31 3.51 4.65 -5.36
C GLY A 31 2.17 4.79 -6.09
N THR A 32 1.78 3.78 -6.87
CA THR A 32 0.47 3.75 -7.53
C THR A 32 -0.66 3.78 -6.51
N GLY A 33 -0.55 3.02 -5.41
CA GLY A 33 -1.51 3.08 -4.31
C GLY A 33 -1.64 4.49 -3.72
N MET A 34 -0.52 5.16 -3.45
CA MET A 34 -0.51 6.55 -2.93
C MET A 34 -1.15 7.55 -3.90
N VAL A 35 -0.86 7.44 -5.20
CA VAL A 35 -1.46 8.30 -6.22
C VAL A 35 -2.97 8.09 -6.28
N LEU A 36 -3.43 6.84 -6.33
CA LEU A 36 -4.85 6.52 -6.34
C LEU A 36 -5.55 7.01 -5.07
N SER A 37 -4.98 6.78 -3.88
CA SER A 37 -5.54 7.33 -2.63
C SER A 37 -5.66 8.84 -2.67
N THR A 38 -4.66 9.54 -3.22
CA THR A 38 -4.68 11.01 -3.36
C THR A 38 -5.78 11.45 -4.32
N LEU A 39 -5.93 10.79 -5.47
CA LEU A 39 -6.96 11.12 -6.44
C LEU A 39 -8.36 10.90 -5.88
N PHE A 40 -8.61 9.80 -5.17
CA PHE A 40 -9.95 9.50 -4.66
C PHE A 40 -10.28 10.27 -3.37
N LEU A 41 -9.50 10.09 -2.29
CA LEU A 41 -9.78 10.77 -1.01
C LEU A 41 -9.52 12.27 -1.12
N GLY A 42 -8.43 12.65 -1.79
CA GLY A 42 -8.02 14.05 -1.90
C GLY A 42 -8.98 14.85 -2.77
N SER A 43 -9.41 14.32 -3.92
CA SER A 43 -10.39 15.03 -4.76
C SER A 43 -11.74 15.14 -4.08
N PHE A 44 -12.21 14.08 -3.40
CA PHE A 44 -13.46 14.17 -2.63
C PHE A 44 -13.37 15.23 -1.52
N ALA A 45 -12.30 15.22 -0.73
CA ALA A 45 -12.09 16.19 0.33
C ALA A 45 -12.00 17.62 -0.23
N LEU A 46 -11.33 17.81 -1.38
CA LEU A 46 -11.22 19.10 -2.05
C LEU A 46 -12.57 19.61 -2.56
N VAL A 47 -13.34 18.74 -3.23
CA VAL A 47 -14.67 19.06 -3.75
C VAL A 47 -15.60 19.47 -2.61
N MET A 48 -15.67 18.68 -1.53
CA MET A 48 -16.50 19.00 -0.37
C MET A 48 -16.07 20.27 0.39
N ASN A 49 -14.78 20.65 0.34
CA ASN A 49 -14.33 21.92 0.92
C ASN A 49 -14.60 23.14 0.02
N ARG A 50 -14.95 22.92 -1.24
CA ARG A 50 -15.22 23.98 -2.23
C ARG A 50 -16.70 24.20 -2.50
N LEU A 51 -17.54 23.20 -2.22
CA LEU A 51 -18.98 23.32 -2.35
C LEU A 51 -19.60 23.91 -1.09
N ASP A 52 -20.48 24.88 -1.30
CA ASP A 52 -21.41 25.37 -0.28
C ASP A 52 -22.66 24.45 -0.23
N GLU A 53 -23.45 24.59 0.83
CA GLU A 53 -24.63 23.76 1.14
C GLU A 53 -25.65 23.70 -0.02
N ASP A 54 -25.91 24.84 -0.67
CA ASP A 54 -26.80 24.93 -1.82
C ASP A 54 -26.28 24.12 -3.01
N GLY A 55 -24.97 24.16 -3.28
CA GLY A 55 -24.37 23.38 -4.37
C GLY A 55 -24.37 21.88 -4.08
N PHE A 56 -24.16 21.51 -2.82
CA PHE A 56 -24.18 20.13 -2.38
C PHE A 56 -25.58 19.51 -2.57
N SER A 57 -26.62 20.18 -2.07
CA SER A 57 -28.00 19.68 -2.12
C SER A 57 -28.57 19.61 -3.54
N THR A 58 -28.23 20.57 -4.39
CA THR A 58 -28.78 20.66 -5.76
C THR A 58 -28.07 19.78 -6.77
N THR A 59 -26.77 19.52 -6.59
CA THR A 59 -25.94 18.83 -7.60
C THR A 59 -25.38 17.51 -7.10
N LEU A 60 -24.74 17.51 -5.93
CA LEU A 60 -23.93 16.38 -5.47
C LEU A 60 -24.75 15.31 -4.76
N TYR A 61 -25.65 15.72 -3.88
CA TYR A 61 -26.50 14.83 -3.09
C TYR A 61 -27.46 13.98 -3.96
N PRO A 62 -28.12 14.51 -5.00
CA PRO A 62 -28.97 13.68 -5.88
C PRO A 62 -28.19 12.60 -6.62
N GLU A 63 -26.96 12.91 -7.06
CA GLU A 63 -26.10 11.92 -7.72
C GLU A 63 -25.59 10.86 -6.73
N MET A 64 -25.27 11.25 -5.49
CA MET A 64 -24.93 10.31 -4.41
C MET A 64 -26.10 9.36 -4.10
N GLN A 65 -27.32 9.87 -4.02
CA GLN A 65 -28.51 9.04 -3.83
C GLN A 65 -28.74 8.08 -5.01
N ARG A 66 -28.53 8.52 -6.26
CA ARG A 66 -28.65 7.66 -7.45
C ARG A 66 -27.69 6.47 -7.43
N ILE A 67 -26.48 6.64 -6.89
CA ILE A 67 -25.52 5.55 -6.72
C ILE A 67 -25.72 4.76 -5.41
N GLY A 68 -26.81 5.03 -4.67
CA GLY A 68 -27.17 4.31 -3.44
C GLY A 68 -26.46 4.80 -2.17
N LEU A 69 -25.77 5.94 -2.21
CA LEU A 69 -25.14 6.59 -1.07
C LEU A 69 -26.14 7.53 -0.39
N ASP A 70 -26.89 6.99 0.57
CA ASP A 70 -27.78 7.79 1.42
C ASP A 70 -27.10 8.17 2.74
N LEU A 71 -26.70 9.43 2.84
CA LEU A 71 -26.08 10.00 4.04
C LEU A 71 -27.07 10.21 5.19
N THR A 72 -28.38 10.14 4.92
CA THR A 72 -29.44 10.31 5.94
C THR A 72 -29.86 9.01 6.61
N ALA A 73 -29.47 7.86 6.04
CA ALA A 73 -29.79 6.53 6.56
C ALA A 73 -28.86 6.06 7.70
N GLY A 74 -27.78 6.81 7.99
CA GLY A 74 -26.85 6.51 9.08
C GLY A 74 -27.29 7.10 10.43
N ALA A 75 -26.80 6.54 11.54
CA ALA A 75 -27.15 6.91 12.92
C ALA A 75 -26.91 8.39 13.32
N ALA A 76 -26.36 9.20 12.42
CA ALA A 76 -26.37 10.65 12.52
C ALA A 76 -27.59 11.18 11.76
N ALA A 77 -28.75 11.25 12.44
CA ALA A 77 -29.95 11.92 11.96
C ALA A 77 -29.76 13.46 11.97
N GLY A 78 -28.75 13.93 11.25
CA GLY A 78 -28.37 15.34 11.10
C GLY A 78 -28.41 15.77 9.63
N ASP A 79 -28.07 17.03 9.39
CA ASP A 79 -27.99 17.60 8.03
C ASP A 79 -27.01 16.79 7.16
N PRO A 80 -27.43 16.25 5.99
CA PRO A 80 -26.57 15.49 5.09
C PRO A 80 -25.33 16.27 4.63
N TYR A 81 -25.40 17.61 4.60
CA TYR A 81 -24.25 18.45 4.27
C TYR A 81 -23.18 18.42 5.38
N GLU A 82 -23.59 18.52 6.65
CA GLU A 82 -22.68 18.42 7.80
C GLU A 82 -22.03 17.03 7.90
N ALA A 83 -22.80 15.98 7.63
CA ALA A 83 -22.29 14.62 7.54
C ALA A 83 -21.23 14.47 6.43
N ALA A 84 -21.51 15.00 5.23
CA ALA A 84 -20.58 14.98 4.11
C ALA A 84 -19.29 15.77 4.39
N ARG A 85 -19.41 16.94 5.03
CA ARG A 85 -18.26 17.77 5.43
C ARG A 85 -17.38 17.08 6.46
N THR A 86 -17.99 16.40 7.42
CA THR A 86 -17.27 15.61 8.44
C THR A 86 -16.55 14.43 7.80
N LEU A 87 -17.19 13.72 6.88
CA LEU A 87 -16.59 12.66 6.07
C LEU A 87 -15.40 13.16 5.25
N ALA A 88 -15.53 14.32 4.60
CA ALA A 88 -14.46 14.95 3.83
C ALA A 88 -13.24 15.30 4.70
N ALA A 89 -13.47 15.85 5.90
CA ALA A 89 -12.41 16.10 6.86
C ALA A 89 -11.71 14.80 7.29
N TRP A 90 -12.47 13.74 7.55
CA TRP A 90 -11.94 12.43 7.93
C TRP A 90 -11.13 11.77 6.79
N PHE A 91 -11.59 11.89 5.55
CA PHE A 91 -10.84 11.43 4.37
C PHE A 91 -9.56 12.24 4.16
N GLY A 92 -9.57 13.55 4.37
CA GLY A 92 -8.37 14.37 4.32
C GLY A 92 -7.33 13.95 5.37
N LEU A 93 -7.77 13.73 6.62
CA LEU A 93 -6.91 13.23 7.69
C LEU A 93 -6.33 11.85 7.37
N THR A 94 -7.18 10.93 6.91
CA THR A 94 -6.77 9.58 6.49
C THR A 94 -5.73 9.63 5.38
N LEU A 95 -5.95 10.49 4.37
CA LEU A 95 -5.02 10.65 3.27
C LEU A 95 -3.65 11.11 3.76
N MET A 96 -3.59 12.10 4.65
CA MET A 96 -2.33 12.56 5.25
C MET A 96 -1.62 11.42 5.98
N ALA A 97 -2.34 10.64 6.79
CA ALA A 97 -1.77 9.49 7.47
C ALA A 97 -1.21 8.46 6.47
N VAL A 98 -1.99 8.06 5.46
CA VAL A 98 -1.58 7.11 4.41
C VAL A 98 -0.33 7.60 3.68
N LEU A 99 -0.26 8.88 3.30
CA LEU A 99 0.89 9.44 2.61
C LEU A 99 2.14 9.46 3.49
N LEU A 100 2.02 9.90 4.75
CA LEU A 100 3.15 9.91 5.69
C LEU A 100 3.68 8.50 5.95
N LEU A 101 2.79 7.53 6.18
CA LEU A 101 3.14 6.13 6.36
C LEU A 101 3.78 5.54 5.10
N GLY A 102 3.23 5.82 3.92
CA GLY A 102 3.77 5.38 2.64
C GLY A 102 5.17 5.93 2.37
N ILE A 103 5.38 7.24 2.56
CA ILE A 103 6.69 7.90 2.42
C ILE A 103 7.70 7.30 3.41
N THR A 104 7.29 7.12 4.68
CA THR A 104 8.13 6.53 5.71
C THR A 104 8.49 5.08 5.36
N GLY A 105 7.54 4.30 4.86
CA GLY A 105 7.75 2.93 4.37
C GLY A 105 8.78 2.87 3.24
N ILE A 106 8.67 3.75 2.24
CA ILE A 106 9.64 3.86 1.13
C ILE A 106 11.02 4.26 1.66
N PHE A 107 11.09 5.22 2.58
CA PHE A 107 12.35 5.69 3.16
C PHE A 107 13.06 4.60 3.97
N VAL A 108 12.32 3.86 4.79
CA VAL A 108 12.83 2.71 5.56
C VAL A 108 13.29 1.60 4.61
N ALA A 109 12.50 1.30 3.57
CA ALA A 109 12.88 0.33 2.55
C ALA A 109 14.19 0.71 1.84
N ARG A 110 14.40 2.00 1.57
CA ARG A 110 15.65 2.51 0.96
C ARG A 110 16.85 2.47 1.91
N ARG A 111 16.67 2.75 3.21
CA ARG A 111 17.79 2.83 4.17
C ARG A 111 18.20 1.50 4.80
N ARG A 112 17.29 0.53 4.96
CA ARG A 112 17.60 -0.75 5.59
C ARG A 112 16.99 -1.94 4.84
N PRO A 113 17.69 -2.44 3.79
CA PRO A 113 17.14 -3.44 2.90
C PRO A 113 16.79 -4.79 3.54
N GLY A 114 17.40 -5.18 4.65
CA GLY A 114 17.28 -6.55 5.18
C GLY A 114 16.16 -6.84 6.18
N ARG A 115 15.26 -5.89 6.52
CA ARG A 115 14.27 -6.13 7.59
C ARG A 115 12.83 -6.06 7.08
N SER A 116 12.00 -7.03 7.48
CA SER A 116 10.55 -7.09 7.22
C SER A 116 9.76 -5.87 7.74
N THR A 117 10.44 -4.96 8.44
CA THR A 117 9.89 -3.70 8.97
C THR A 117 9.29 -2.83 7.86
N ALA A 118 9.85 -2.83 6.64
CA ALA A 118 9.26 -2.11 5.51
C ALA A 118 7.88 -2.65 5.12
N GLY A 119 7.69 -3.98 5.13
CA GLY A 119 6.40 -4.61 4.87
C GLY A 119 5.36 -4.26 5.93
N ALA A 120 5.77 -4.14 7.19
CA ALA A 120 4.87 -3.72 8.27
C ALA A 120 4.33 -2.29 8.05
N PHE A 121 5.15 -1.35 7.58
CA PHE A 121 4.68 0.00 7.24
C PHE A 121 3.62 -0.02 6.14
N PHE A 122 3.81 -0.80 5.07
CA PHE A 122 2.82 -0.89 4.00
C PHE A 122 1.55 -1.63 4.43
N ALA A 123 1.64 -2.63 5.30
CA ALA A 123 0.47 -3.28 5.88
C ALA A 123 -0.36 -2.31 6.72
N VAL A 124 0.30 -1.52 7.58
CA VAL A 124 -0.37 -0.46 8.36
C VAL A 124 -0.95 0.62 7.44
N THR A 125 -0.23 1.00 6.37
CA THR A 125 -0.72 1.95 5.36
C THR A 125 -2.02 1.47 4.72
N GLY A 126 -2.05 0.20 4.28
CA GLY A 126 -3.25 -0.42 3.72
C GLY A 126 -4.40 -0.48 4.71
N LEU A 127 -4.13 -0.83 5.97
CA LEU A 127 -5.14 -0.89 7.03
C LEU A 127 -5.74 0.50 7.32
N VAL A 128 -4.91 1.53 7.44
CA VAL A 128 -5.35 2.91 7.64
C VAL A 128 -6.19 3.38 6.46
N CYS A 129 -5.78 3.08 5.22
CA CYS A 129 -6.57 3.37 4.03
C CYS A 129 -7.93 2.66 4.05
N LEU A 130 -7.96 1.40 4.46
CA LEU A 130 -9.17 0.58 4.48
C LEU A 130 -10.18 1.07 5.52
N VAL A 131 -9.71 1.30 6.76
CA VAL A 131 -10.54 1.76 7.87
C VAL A 131 -10.99 3.20 7.65
N GLY A 132 -10.07 4.08 7.23
CA GLY A 132 -10.37 5.50 7.04
C GLY A 132 -11.29 5.77 5.85
N SER A 133 -11.30 4.91 4.83
CA SER A 133 -12.25 4.97 3.71
C SER A 133 -13.54 4.18 3.94
N GLN A 134 -13.77 3.62 5.14
CA GLN A 134 -14.94 2.79 5.44
C GLN A 134 -15.12 1.63 4.42
N LEU A 135 -14.02 1.00 4.02
CA LEU A 135 -13.95 -0.07 2.99
C LEU A 135 -14.25 0.38 1.55
N VAL A 136 -14.65 1.63 1.30
CA VAL A 136 -14.95 2.14 -0.05
C VAL A 136 -13.74 2.01 -0.98
N LEU A 137 -12.53 2.25 -0.46
CA LEU A 137 -11.28 2.12 -1.23
C LEU A 137 -10.58 0.76 -1.04
N TYR A 138 -11.34 -0.32 -0.87
CA TYR A 138 -10.78 -1.68 -0.80
C TYR A 138 -9.78 -2.01 -1.94
N PRO A 139 -10.06 -1.71 -3.23
CA PRO A 139 -9.13 -2.02 -4.32
C PRO A 139 -7.79 -1.27 -4.20
N VAL A 140 -7.81 -0.05 -3.68
CA VAL A 140 -6.61 0.77 -3.49
C VAL A 140 -5.83 0.27 -2.27
N ALA A 141 -6.51 -0.04 -1.16
CA ALA A 141 -5.92 -0.63 0.03
C ALA A 141 -5.21 -1.96 -0.30
N PHE A 142 -5.77 -2.76 -1.20
CA PHE A 142 -5.18 -4.00 -1.67
C PHE A 142 -3.78 -3.83 -2.26
N LEU A 143 -3.51 -2.74 -3.00
CA LEU A 143 -2.17 -2.47 -3.55
C LEU A 143 -1.12 -2.30 -2.46
N PHE A 144 -1.49 -1.68 -1.32
CA PHE A 144 -0.60 -1.57 -0.16
C PHE A 144 -0.37 -2.93 0.50
N PHE A 145 -1.39 -3.77 0.60
CA PHE A 145 -1.24 -5.14 1.12
C PHE A 145 -0.39 -6.02 0.21
N VAL A 146 -0.53 -5.90 -1.12
CA VAL A 146 0.34 -6.58 -2.09
C VAL A 146 1.79 -6.14 -1.92
N SER A 147 2.03 -4.83 -1.78
CA SER A 147 3.36 -4.29 -1.50
C SER A 147 3.92 -4.85 -0.21
N ALA A 148 3.11 -4.89 0.86
CA ALA A 148 3.49 -5.46 2.15
C ALA A 148 3.83 -6.96 2.05
N GLY A 149 3.03 -7.73 1.31
CA GLY A 149 3.24 -9.15 1.05
C GLY A 149 4.55 -9.41 0.30
N MET A 150 4.85 -8.61 -0.73
CA MET A 150 6.13 -8.70 -1.45
C MET A 150 7.33 -8.42 -0.52
N PHE A 151 7.21 -7.43 0.37
CA PHE A 151 8.24 -7.14 1.37
C PHE A 151 8.35 -8.21 2.48
N ALA A 152 7.26 -8.90 2.82
CA ALA A 152 7.23 -9.92 3.86
C ALA A 152 7.68 -11.30 3.37
N LEU A 153 7.40 -11.66 2.11
CA LEU A 153 7.73 -12.96 1.51
C LEU A 153 9.20 -13.06 1.07
N ARG A 154 9.93 -11.94 0.97
CA ARG A 154 11.38 -12.00 0.73
C ARG A 154 12.09 -12.48 1.98
N ARG A 155 12.53 -13.75 1.95
CA ARG A 155 13.42 -14.34 2.96
C ARG A 155 14.67 -13.45 3.11
N PRO A 156 15.15 -13.19 4.34
CA PRO A 156 16.47 -12.61 4.52
C PRO A 156 17.45 -13.51 3.79
N ASP A 157 18.29 -12.91 2.93
CA ASP A 157 19.32 -13.62 2.19
C ASP A 157 20.00 -14.59 3.16
N LEU A 158 19.87 -15.90 2.89
CA LEU A 158 20.57 -16.92 3.64
C LEU A 158 22.04 -16.47 3.65
N PRO A 159 22.71 -16.38 4.81
CA PRO A 159 24.15 -16.13 4.83
C PRO A 159 24.78 -17.11 3.83
N PRO A 160 25.68 -16.66 2.93
CA PRO A 160 26.39 -17.60 2.09
C PRO A 160 26.96 -18.64 3.04
N ASP A 161 26.57 -19.90 2.80
CA ASP A 161 27.01 -21.05 3.56
C ASP A 161 28.51 -20.86 3.74
N VAL A 162 28.92 -20.50 4.97
CA VAL A 162 30.32 -20.33 5.30
C VAL A 162 30.81 -21.75 5.23
N GLY A 163 31.31 -22.09 4.05
CA GLY A 163 31.80 -23.41 3.73
C GLY A 163 32.59 -23.87 4.93
N SER A 164 32.16 -25.01 5.47
CA SER A 164 32.98 -25.86 6.30
C SER A 164 34.39 -25.89 5.71
N THR A 165 35.27 -25.08 6.28
CA THR A 165 36.70 -25.24 6.14
C THR A 165 37.27 -25.34 7.54
N ARG A 166 37.48 -26.61 7.90
CA ARG A 166 38.27 -27.18 9.00
C ARG A 166 37.53 -27.43 10.31
#